data_AF-A0A2V3TXV5-F1
#
_entry.id   AF-A0A2V3TXV5-F1
#
_cell.length_a   1.000
_cell.length_b   1.000
_cell.length_c   1.000
_cell.angle_alpha   90.00
_cell.angle_beta   90.00
_cell.angle_gamma   90.00
#
_symmetry.space_group_name_H-M   'P 1'
#
loop_
_entity.id
_entity.type
_entity.pdbx_description
1 polymer ?
#
loop_
_entity_poly.entity_id
_entity_poly.type
_entity_poly.pdbx_seq_one_letter_code
_entity_poly.pdbx_strand_id
1 'polypeptide(L)' 'MTKLFIAHVRGPAGERPLVTVRAAAEGEARLFVEAAYPEDEVVEIAEPGEWVSDADTGTRTGDVREHPGSAWQPPTSRA' A
#
# COMPACT_ATOMS: atom_id res chain seq x y z
N MET A 1 -11.67 11.39 -7.81
CA MET A 1 -10.27 11.70 -7.41
C MET A 1 -9.71 10.49 -6.72
N THR A 2 -8.47 10.11 -7.02
CA THR A 2 -7.76 9.04 -6.30
C THR A 2 -7.05 9.60 -5.08
N LYS A 3 -6.96 8.78 -4.04
CA LYS A 3 -6.15 8.99 -2.84
C LYS A 3 -4.97 8.04 -2.86
N LEU A 4 -4.03 8.28 -1.96
CA LEU A 4 -2.95 7.34 -1.68
C LEU A 4 -3.37 6.42 -0.54
N PHE A 5 -3.13 5.13 -0.71
CA PHE A 5 -3.17 4.14 0.35
C PHE A 5 -1.81 3.46 0.45
N ILE A 6 -1.53 2.92 1.63
CA ILE A 6 -0.41 2.04 1.89
C ILE A 6 -0.98 0.62 2.07
N ALA A 7 -0.24 -0.40 1.61
CA ALA A 7 -0.56 -1.80 1.82
C ALA A 7 0.54 -2.55 2.59
N HIS A 8 0.10 -3.38 3.54
CA HIS A 8 0.90 -4.41 4.18
C HIS A 8 0.71 -5.72 3.42
N VAL A 9 1.77 -6.19 2.77
CA VAL A 9 1.72 -7.37 1.90
C VAL A 9 2.72 -8.40 2.41
N ARG A 10 2.25 -9.64 2.56
CA ARG A 10 3.08 -10.77 2.98
C ARG A 10 3.13 -11.82 1.89
N GLY A 11 4.32 -12.08 1.36
CA GLY A 11 4.55 -13.13 0.38
C GLY A 11 5.11 -14.42 0.99
N PRO A 12 5.33 -15.46 0.18
CA PRO A 12 5.93 -16.73 0.62
C PRO A 12 7.34 -16.59 1.23
N ALA A 13 8.07 -15.55 0.83
CA ALA A 13 9.41 -15.23 1.33
C ALA A 13 9.42 -14.35 2.60
N GLY A 14 8.25 -13.96 3.11
CA GLY A 14 8.10 -13.07 4.26
C GLY A 14 7.43 -11.75 3.89
N GLU A 15 7.59 -10.75 4.77
CA GLU A 15 7.02 -9.42 4.58
C GLU A 15 7.61 -8.72 3.35
N ARG A 16 6.75 -8.13 2.52
CA ARG A 16 7.17 -7.24 1.45
C ARG A 16 7.58 -5.87 2.03
N PRO A 17 8.38 -5.09 1.29
CA PRO A 17 8.54 -3.67 1.57
C PRO A 17 7.19 -2.96 1.58
N LEU A 18 7.15 -1.74 2.11
CA LEU A 18 5.97 -0.89 2.06
C LEU A 18 5.47 -0.75 0.61
N VAL A 19 4.21 -1.11 0.39
CA VAL A 19 3.53 -0.93 -0.88
C VAL A 19 2.63 0.29 -0.79
N THR A 20 2.59 1.09 -1.86
CA THR A 20 1.62 2.18 -2.02
C THR A 20 0.71 1.91 -3.21
N VAL A 21 -0.52 2.38 -3.14
CA VAL A 21 -1.50 2.26 -4.22
C VAL A 21 -2.37 3.52 -4.33
N ARG A 22 -2.62 3.96 -5.57
CA ARG A 22 -3.55 5.05 -5.88
C ARG A 22 -4.94 4.51 -6.18
N ALA A 23 -5.93 4.80 -5.34
CA ALA A 23 -7.30 4.30 -5.51
C ALA A 23 -8.34 5.30 -4.99
N ALA A 24 -9.60 5.12 -5.36
CA ALA A 24 -10.72 5.93 -4.88
C ALA A 24 -11.10 5.59 -3.43
N ALA A 25 -10.93 4.34 -3.01
CA ALA A 25 -11.27 3.84 -1.68
C ALA A 25 -10.42 2.61 -1.30
N GLU A 26 -10.43 2.24 -0.02
CA GLU A 26 -9.67 1.09 0.52
C GLU A 26 -10.02 -0.23 -0.18
N GLY A 27 -11.31 -0.49 -0.43
CA GLY A 27 -11.74 -1.70 -1.14
C GLY A 27 -11.21 -1.77 -2.58
N GLU A 28 -11.11 -0.62 -3.27
CA GLU A 28 -10.53 -0.58 -4.62
C GLU A 28 -8.99 -0.72 -4.56
N ALA A 29 -8.34 -0.09 -3.58
CA ALA A 29 -6.92 -0.26 -3.33
C ALA A 29 -6.56 -1.74 -3.11
N ARG A 30 -7.37 -2.46 -2.32
CA ARG A 30 -7.19 -3.90 -2.10
C ARG A 30 -7.23 -4.69 -3.41
N LEU A 31 -8.22 -4.44 -4.26
CA LEU A 31 -8.33 -5.11 -5.56
C LEU A 31 -7.11 -4.88 -6.46
N PHE A 32 -6.58 -3.65 -6.49
CA PHE A 32 -5.37 -3.36 -7.28
C PHE A 32 -4.12 -4.04 -6.73
N VAL A 33 -3.97 -4.08 -5.40
CA VAL A 33 -2.82 -4.75 -4.77
C VAL A 33 -2.92 -6.27 -4.96
N GLU A 34 -4.09 -6.88 -4.75
CA GLU A 34 -4.30 -8.32 -5.01
C GLU A 34 -4.03 -8.69 -6.47
N ALA A 35 -4.40 -7.81 -7.42
CA ALA A 35 -4.09 -8.02 -8.84
C ALA A 35 -2.59 -7.88 -9.15
N ALA A 36 -1.87 -6.99 -8.45
CA ALA A 36 -0.43 -6.80 -8.62
C ALA A 36 0.39 -7.91 -7.93
N TYR A 37 -0.14 -8.50 -6.85
CA TYR A 37 0.50 -9.52 -6.03
C TYR A 37 -0.39 -10.77 -5.89
N PRO A 38 -0.64 -11.51 -6.99
CA PRO A 38 -1.62 -12.61 -6.98
C PRO A 38 -1.21 -13.81 -6.11
N GLU A 39 0.06 -13.91 -5.72
CA GLU A 39 0.59 -14.97 -4.87
C GLU A 39 0.80 -14.56 -3.41
N ASP A 40 0.61 -13.27 -3.09
CA ASP A 40 0.84 -12.74 -1.75
C ASP A 40 -0.48 -12.43 -1.03
N GLU A 41 -0.42 -12.37 0.29
CA GLU A 41 -1.53 -11.98 1.15
C GLU A 41 -1.52 -10.47 1.39
N VAL A 42 -2.64 -9.80 1.11
CA VAL A 42 -2.89 -8.42 1.54
C VAL A 42 -3.41 -8.44 2.97
N VAL A 43 -2.49 -8.22 3.92
CA VAL A 43 -2.78 -8.22 5.35
C VAL A 43 -3.63 -7.02 5.73
N GLU A 44 -3.27 -5.84 5.23
CA GLU A 44 -3.92 -4.57 5.59
C GLU A 44 -3.78 -3.54 4.47
N ILE A 45 -4.81 -2.72 4.30
CA ILE A 45 -4.77 -1.49 3.49
C ILE A 45 -5.17 -0.34 4.42
N ALA A 46 -4.42 0.77 4.40
CA ALA A 46 -4.72 1.94 5.20
C ALA A 46 -4.39 3.24 4.46
N GLU A 47 -4.97 4.36 4.90
CA GLU A 47 -4.46 5.67 4.47
C GLU A 47 -3.05 5.89 5.08
N PRO A 48 -2.11 6.51 4.35
CA PRO A 48 -0.78 6.83 4.88
C PRO A 48 -0.93 7.80 6.06
N GLY A 49 -0.67 7.31 7.27
CA GLY A 49 -0.67 8.12 8.49
C GLY A 49 0.52 9.07 8.53
N GLU A 50 1.52 8.75 9.36
CA GLU A 50 2.76 9.54 9.48
C GLU A 50 3.80 9.23 8.39
N TRP A 51 3.48 8.33 7.44
CA TRP A 51 4.39 8.03 6.34
C TRP A 51 4.52 9.25 5.41
N VAL A 52 5.59 10.01 5.63
CA VAL A 52 6.03 11.10 4.77
C VAL A 52 7.21 10.58 3.97
N SER A 53 7.02 10.39 2.67
CA SER A 53 8.09 10.05 1.75
C SER A 53 8.01 10.90 0.50
N ASP A 54 9.18 11.32 0.05
CA ASP A 54 9.49 11.93 -1.24
C ASP A 54 9.59 10.89 -2.37
N ALA A 55 9.31 9.62 -2.08
CA ALA A 55 9.26 8.55 -3.09
C ALA A 55 8.08 8.72 -4.07
N ASP A 56 8.30 8.31 -5.32
CA ASP A 56 7.25 8.31 -6.34
C ASP A 56 6.19 7.25 -6.04
N THR A 57 4.97 7.71 -5.79
CA THR A 57 3.79 6.87 -5.51
C THR A 57 2.83 6.75 -6.69
N GLY A 58 3.24 7.25 -7.86
CA GLY A 58 2.38 7.33 -9.03
C GLY A 58 1.28 8.39 -8.90
N THR A 59 0.54 8.57 -9.99
CA THR A 59 -0.47 9.62 -10.14
C THR A 59 -1.81 9.12 -10.68
N ARG A 60 -1.84 7.90 -11.24
CA ARG A 60 -3.04 7.31 -11.86
C ARG A 60 -3.68 6.28 -10.95
N THR A 61 -4.97 6.07 -11.13
CA THR A 61 -5.70 4.96 -10.49
C THR A 61 -5.02 3.63 -10.80
N GLY A 62 -4.79 2.82 -9.78
CA GLY A 62 -4.14 1.51 -9.88
C GLY A 62 -2.62 1.56 -9.99
N ASP A 63 -1.97 2.73 -9.88
CA ASP A 63 -0.51 2.77 -9.75
C ASP A 63 -0.13 2.13 -8.39
N VAL A 64 0.49 0.95 -8.43
CA VAL A 64 1.02 0.20 -7.29
C VAL A 64 2.54 0.27 -7.31
N ARG A 65 3.16 0.63 -6.19
CA ARG A 65 4.62 0.83 -6.07
C ARG A 65 5.17 0.24 -4.77
N GLU A 66 6.30 -0.46 -4.86
CA GLU A 66 7.10 -0.86 -3.70
C GLU A 66 8.11 0.22 -3.33
N HIS A 67 8.38 0.32 -2.03
CA HIS A 67 9.38 1.22 -1.47
C HIS A 67 10.43 0.42 -0.69
N PRO A 68 11.45 -0.13 -1.37
CA PRO A 68 12.54 -0.86 -0.71
C PRO A 68 13.21 0.01 0.37
N GLY A 69 13.48 -0.59 1.53
CA GLY A 69 14.05 0.12 2.68
C GLY A 69 13.01 0.85 3.55
N SER A 70 11.75 0.92 3.13
CA SER A 70 10.62 1.33 3.99
C SER A 70 9.83 0.11 4.42
N ALA A 71 9.68 -0.08 5.72
CA ALA A 71 8.78 -1.08 6.28
C ALA A 71 7.34 -0.54 6.34
N TRP A 72 6.37 -1.45 6.38
CA TRP A 72 4.99 -1.10 6.74
C TRP A 72 4.95 -0.31 8.04
N GLN A 73 4.16 0.75 8.06
CA GLN A 73 3.87 1.52 9.28
C GLN A 73 2.37 1.43 9.54
N PRO A 74 1.95 0.89 10.70
CA PRO A 74 0.54 0.82 11.03
C PRO A 74 -0.03 2.25 11.14
N PRO A 75 -1.27 2.50 10.70
CA PRO A 75 -1.90 3.80 10.87
C PRO A 75 -1.93 4.17 12.35
N THR A 76 -1.55 5.41 12.67
CA THR A 76 -1.65 5.92 14.04
C THR A 76 -3.14 6.07 14.39
N SER A 77 -3.67 5.11 15.14
CA SER A 77 -4.97 5.25 15.82
C SER A 77 -4.90 6.50 16.68
N ARG A 78 -5.51 7.59 16.23
CA ARG A 78 -5.79 8.74 17.07
C ARG A 78 -6.79 8.26 18.13
N ALA A 79 -6.27 7.99 19.33
CA ALA A 79 -7.07 7.79 20.54
C ALA A 79 -7.92 9.03 20.87
#